data_AF-A0A6G2K385-F1
#
_entry.id   AF-A0A6G2K385-F1
#
_cell.length_a   1.000
_cell.length_b   1.000
_cell.length_c   1.000
_cell.angle_alpha   90.00
_cell.angle_beta   90.00
_cell.angle_gamma   90.00
#
_symmetry.space_group_name_H-M   'P 1'
#
loop_
_entity.id
_entity.type
_entity.pdbx_description
1 polymer ?
#
loop_
_entity_poly.entity_id
_entity_poly.type
_entity_poly.pdbx_seq_one_letter_code
_entity_poly.pdbx_strand_id
1 'polypeptide(L)'
;MTRLVTELLDEGLKLRRFPGVAYRSGPAGRRAGLVSGPDVWEVIRDLRSAPCEGMERAQFLADEAGLPVDSVLLAADYYTEHPEEIDRLIEVNERAAEEIRAQLDRRERLLSQ
;
A
#
# COMPACT_ATOMS: atom_id res chain seq x y z
N MET A 1 -22.57 -19.70 0.03
CA MET A 1 -21.54 -19.31 1.01
C MET A 1 -21.52 -17.80 1.11
N THR A 2 -21.48 -17.22 2.30
CA THR A 2 -21.46 -15.76 2.51
C THR A 2 -20.10 -15.17 2.13
N ARG A 3 -20.09 -14.02 1.43
CA ARG A 3 -18.89 -13.31 0.92
C ARG A 3 -17.79 -13.09 1.97
N LEU A 4 -18.19 -12.89 3.23
CA LEU A 4 -17.25 -12.71 4.34
C LEU A 4 -16.40 -13.96 4.62
N VAL A 5 -16.98 -15.16 4.50
CA VAL A 5 -16.23 -16.40 4.77
C VAL A 5 -15.16 -16.63 3.72
N THR A 6 -15.46 -16.35 2.45
CA THR A 6 -14.49 -16.47 1.36
C THR A 6 -13.35 -15.45 1.49
N GLU A 7 -13.66 -14.22 1.90
CA GLU A 7 -12.68 -13.16 2.10
C GLU A 7 -11.73 -13.48 3.25
N LEU A 8 -12.26 -13.85 4.43
CA LEU A 8 -11.41 -14.22 5.57
C LEU A 8 -10.58 -15.48 5.31
N LEU A 9 -11.08 -16.42 4.50
CA LEU A 9 -10.32 -17.60 4.10
C LEU A 9 -9.15 -17.24 3.18
N ASP A 10 -9.41 -16.42 2.15
CA ASP A 10 -8.37 -15.95 1.22
C ASP A 10 -7.26 -15.20 1.98
N GLU A 11 -7.65 -14.28 2.86
CA GLU A 11 -6.73 -13.54 3.71
C GLU A 11 -5.93 -14.48 4.62
N GLY A 12 -6.58 -15.47 5.25
CA GLY A 12 -5.89 -16.45 6.08
C GLY A 12 -4.83 -17.25 5.32
N LEU A 13 -5.09 -17.58 4.05
CA LEU A 13 -4.12 -18.25 3.18
C LEU A 13 -2.94 -17.34 2.83
N LYS A 14 -3.21 -16.06 2.54
CA LYS A 14 -2.17 -15.05 2.27
C LYS A 14 -1.28 -14.82 3.50
N LEU A 15 -1.86 -14.65 4.67
CA LEU A 15 -1.12 -14.46 5.93
C LEU A 15 -0.22 -15.66 6.26
N ARG A 16 -0.64 -16.88 5.90
CA ARG A 16 0.19 -18.08 6.07
C ARG A 16 1.39 -18.11 5.11
N ARG A 17 1.24 -17.55 3.92
CA ARG A 17 2.33 -17.45 2.92
C ARG A 17 3.27 -16.28 3.21
N PHE A 18 2.76 -15.19 3.78
CA PHE A 18 3.48 -13.96 4.07
C PHE A 18 3.42 -13.60 5.57
N PRO A 19 4.21 -14.27 6.44
CA PRO A 19 4.10 -14.16 7.90
C PRO A 19 4.45 -12.79 8.50
N GLY A 20 4.90 -11.81 7.70
CA GLY A 20 5.11 -10.42 8.11
C GLY A 20 4.05 -9.44 7.60
N VAL A 21 3.00 -9.95 6.93
CA VAL A 21 1.84 -9.17 6.48
C VAL A 21 0.69 -9.35 7.47
N ALA A 22 -0.11 -8.31 7.63
CA ALA A 22 -1.36 -8.29 8.37
C ALA A 22 -2.40 -7.47 7.59
N TYR A 23 -3.67 -7.83 7.71
CA TYR A 23 -4.74 -7.08 7.08
C TYR A 23 -5.41 -6.10 8.04
N ARG A 24 -5.57 -4.86 7.60
CA ARG A 24 -6.16 -3.75 8.37
C ARG A 24 -7.41 -3.22 7.68
N SER A 25 -8.40 -2.82 8.46
CA SER A 25 -9.60 -2.15 7.94
C SER A 25 -9.32 -0.67 7.71
N GLY A 26 -9.85 -0.12 6.62
CA GLY A 26 -9.79 1.31 6.31
C GLY A 26 -10.91 1.76 5.37
N PRO A 27 -11.00 3.06 5.05
CA PRO A 27 -12.01 3.61 4.15
C PRO A 27 -12.00 2.98 2.75
N ALA A 28 -10.82 2.54 2.29
CA ALA A 28 -10.64 1.84 1.02
C ALA A 28 -10.94 0.32 1.09
N GLY A 29 -11.46 -0.17 2.22
CA GLY A 29 -11.68 -1.59 2.49
C GLY A 29 -10.57 -2.23 3.33
N ARG A 30 -10.43 -3.55 3.23
CA ARG A 30 -9.33 -4.28 3.88
C ARG A 30 -8.05 -4.17 3.05
N ARG A 31 -6.94 -3.89 3.73
CA ARG A 31 -5.65 -3.58 3.12
C ARG A 31 -4.56 -4.43 3.75
N ALA A 32 -3.74 -5.06 2.91
CA ALA A 32 -2.52 -5.72 3.36
C ALA A 32 -1.50 -4.67 3.80
N GLY A 33 -0.88 -4.88 4.97
CA GLY A 33 0.17 -4.04 5.51
C GLY A 33 1.21 -4.84 6.28
N LEU A 34 2.40 -4.28 6.45
CA LEU A 34 3.45 -4.92 7.23
C LEU A 34 3.06 -4.88 8.72
N VAL A 35 3.24 -5.97 9.47
CA VAL A 35 2.76 -6.13 10.87
C VAL A 35 3.06 -4.89 11.75
N SER A 36 4.28 -4.36 11.64
CA SER A 36 4.72 -3.16 12.38
C SER A 36 5.20 -2.05 11.43
N GLY A 37 4.53 -1.87 10.29
CA GLY A 37 4.96 -0.92 9.27
C GLY A 37 3.83 -0.37 8.42
N PRO A 38 4.17 0.30 7.30
CA PRO A 38 3.19 0.85 6.36
C PRO A 38 2.36 -0.24 5.69
N ASP A 39 1.32 0.19 4.99
CA ASP A 39 0.56 -0.71 4.12
C ASP A 39 1.42 -1.14 2.92
N VAL A 40 1.21 -2.35 2.39
CA VAL A 40 2.01 -2.89 1.28
C VAL A 40 1.91 -1.97 0.06
N TRP A 41 0.72 -1.42 -0.20
CA TRP A 41 0.51 -0.50 -1.33
C TRP A 41 1.35 0.78 -1.22
N GLU A 42 1.63 1.28 -0.01
CA GLU A 42 2.49 2.45 0.21
C GLU A 42 3.92 2.11 -0.17
N VAL A 43 4.42 0.96 0.31
CA VAL A 43 5.76 0.47 -0.02
C VAL A 43 5.93 0.30 -1.53
N ILE A 44 4.94 -0.27 -2.22
CA ILE A 44 5.02 -0.46 -3.69
C ILE A 44 4.96 0.87 -4.44
N ARG A 45 4.10 1.82 -4.03
CA ARG A 45 4.05 3.17 -4.60
C ARG A 45 5.42 3.87 -4.46
N ASP A 46 6.04 3.74 -3.29
CA ASP A 46 7.30 4.43 -3.01
C ASP A 46 8.47 3.75 -3.74
N LEU A 47 8.48 2.41 -3.85
CA LEU A 47 9.40 1.68 -4.72
C LEU A 47 9.27 2.12 -6.19
N ARG A 48 8.06 2.32 -6.71
CA ARG A 48 7.84 2.79 -8.09
C ARG A 48 8.39 4.20 -8.33
N SER A 49 8.43 5.02 -7.29
CA SER A 49 8.86 6.42 -7.36
C SER A 49 10.35 6.60 -7.06
N ALA A 50 11.03 5.56 -6.60
CA ALA A 50 12.44 5.61 -6.24
C ALA A 50 13.35 5.80 -7.48
N PRO A 51 14.40 6.63 -7.38
CA PRO A 51 15.24 7.02 -8.52
C PRO A 51 16.25 5.94 -8.97
N CYS A 52 16.41 4.87 -8.19
CA CYS A 52 17.33 3.76 -8.45
C CYS A 52 16.58 2.47 -8.84
N GLU A 53 17.31 1.42 -9.20
CA GLU A 53 16.75 0.15 -9.72
C GLU A 53 17.23 -1.08 -8.92
N GLY A 54 16.60 -2.22 -9.17
CA GLY A 54 17.00 -3.50 -8.60
C GLY A 54 17.01 -3.51 -7.07
N MET A 55 18.02 -4.15 -6.48
CA MET A 55 18.12 -4.27 -5.02
C MET A 55 18.51 -2.95 -4.34
N GLU A 56 19.19 -2.04 -5.04
CA GLU A 56 19.51 -0.71 -4.53
C GLU A 56 18.22 0.06 -4.20
N ARG A 57 17.17 -0.12 -5.00
CA ARG A 57 15.84 0.46 -4.75
C ARG A 57 15.24 0.02 -3.41
N ALA A 58 15.34 -1.27 -3.09
CA ALA A 58 14.83 -1.79 -1.83
C ALA A 58 15.63 -1.25 -0.64
N GLN A 59 16.95 -1.17 -0.76
CA GLN A 59 17.81 -0.62 0.28
C GLN A 59 17.56 0.87 0.50
N PHE A 60 17.45 1.64 -0.58
CA PHE A 60 17.16 3.07 -0.54
C PHE A 60 15.86 3.34 0.24
N LEU A 61 14.78 2.63 -0.09
CA LEU A 61 13.50 2.80 0.61
C LEU A 61 13.57 2.34 2.06
N ALA A 62 14.28 1.24 2.33
CA ALA A 62 14.48 0.75 3.69
C ALA A 62 15.16 1.81 4.58
N ASP A 63 16.21 2.45 4.06
CA ASP A 63 16.96 3.50 4.77
C ASP A 63 16.10 4.77 4.95
N GLU A 64 15.38 5.19 3.91
CA GLU A 64 14.54 6.40 3.94
C GLU A 64 13.34 6.27 4.89
N ALA A 65 12.66 5.12 4.86
CA ALA A 65 11.49 4.85 5.68
C ALA A 65 11.83 4.30 7.08
N GLY A 66 13.11 4.04 7.39
CA GLY A 66 13.55 3.42 8.64
C GLY A 66 13.00 2.00 8.83
N LEU A 67 12.86 1.25 7.74
CA LEU A 67 12.33 -0.11 7.71
C LEU A 67 13.47 -1.14 7.56
N PRO A 68 13.30 -2.36 8.08
CA PRO A 68 14.16 -3.47 7.69
C PRO A 68 14.03 -3.73 6.18
N VAL A 69 15.14 -3.94 5.48
CA VAL A 69 15.13 -4.24 4.03
C VAL A 69 14.28 -5.48 3.71
N ASP A 70 14.31 -6.49 4.57
CA ASP A 70 13.48 -7.70 4.43
C ASP A 70 11.98 -7.40 4.44
N SER A 71 11.53 -6.35 5.14
CA SER A 71 10.14 -5.92 5.12
C SER A 71 9.76 -5.29 3.78
N VAL A 72 10.68 -4.56 3.15
CA VAL A 72 10.50 -3.99 1.80
C VAL A 72 10.47 -5.11 0.76
N LEU A 73 11.37 -6.08 0.87
CA LEU A 73 11.39 -7.26 0.00
C LEU A 73 10.12 -8.10 0.17
N LEU A 74 9.65 -8.31 1.40
CA LEU A 74 8.40 -9.00 1.67
C LEU A 74 7.20 -8.32 1.00
N ALA A 75 7.14 -6.98 1.03
CA ALA A 75 6.10 -6.23 0.33
C ALA A 75 6.19 -6.41 -1.20
N ALA A 76 7.40 -6.43 -1.77
CA ALA A 76 7.63 -6.68 -3.19
C ALA A 76 7.23 -8.12 -3.60
N ASP A 77 7.53 -9.11 -2.78
CA ASP A 77 7.13 -10.50 -2.99
C ASP A 77 5.61 -10.64 -2.93
N TYR A 78 4.97 -10.01 -1.94
CA TYR A 78 3.51 -9.97 -1.84
C TYR A 78 2.86 -9.36 -3.08
N TYR A 79 3.41 -8.24 -3.57
CA TYR A 79 2.93 -7.59 -4.79
C TYR A 79 3.06 -8.49 -6.03
N THR A 80 4.12 -9.29 -6.12
CA THR A 80 4.32 -10.21 -7.26
C THR A 80 3.22 -11.27 -7.33
N GLU A 81 2.69 -11.71 -6.20
CA GLU A 81 1.59 -12.67 -6.14
C GLU A 81 0.19 -12.04 -6.17
N HIS A 82 0.06 -10.77 -5.77
CA HIS A 82 -1.21 -10.06 -5.64
C HIS A 82 -1.19 -8.66 -6.27
N PRO A 83 -0.79 -8.50 -7.54
CA PRO A 83 -0.62 -7.18 -8.15
C PRO A 83 -1.94 -6.44 -8.28
N GLU A 84 -3.04 -7.12 -8.62
CA GLU A 84 -4.34 -6.47 -8.83
C GLU A 84 -4.92 -5.89 -7.54
N GLU A 85 -4.68 -6.55 -6.40
CA GLU A 85 -5.09 -6.05 -5.09
C GLU A 85 -4.38 -4.74 -4.76
N ILE A 86 -3.06 -4.71 -4.97
CA ILE A 86 -2.22 -3.58 -4.62
C ILE A 86 -2.41 -2.42 -5.61
N ASP A 87 -2.46 -2.69 -6.92
CA ASP A 87 -2.69 -1.68 -7.94
C ASP A 87 -4.01 -0.96 -7.73
N ARG A 88 -5.07 -1.70 -7.40
CA ARG A 88 -6.37 -1.10 -7.07
C ARG A 88 -6.28 -0.19 -5.85
N LEU A 89 -5.54 -0.58 -4.82
CA LEU A 89 -5.36 0.26 -3.62
C LEU A 89 -4.58 1.54 -3.94
N ILE A 90 -3.52 1.45 -4.75
CA ILE A 90 -2.76 2.60 -5.23
C ILE A 90 -3.71 3.56 -5.99
N GLU A 91 -4.45 3.06 -6.97
CA GLU A 91 -5.35 3.87 -7.79
C GLU A 91 -6.44 4.56 -6.95
N VAL A 92 -7.07 3.83 -6.02
CA VAL A 92 -8.11 4.40 -5.14
C VAL A 92 -7.55 5.53 -4.28
N ASN A 93 -6.33 5.36 -3.73
CA ASN A 93 -5.72 6.38 -2.89
C ASN A 93 -5.22 7.57 -3.69
N GLU A 94 -4.68 7.36 -4.90
CA GLU A 94 -4.27 8.44 -5.80
C GLU A 94 -5.46 9.31 -6.22
N ARG A 95 -6.58 8.68 -6.62
CA ARG A 95 -7.83 9.41 -6.93
C ARG A 95 -8.34 10.21 -5.74
N ALA A 96 -8.35 9.61 -4.55
CA ALA A 96 -8.76 10.31 -3.33
C ALA A 96 -7.85 11.51 -3.02
N ALA A 97 -6.54 11.38 -3.22
CA ALA A 97 -5.58 12.46 -3.03
C ALA A 97 -5.80 13.60 -4.04
N GLU A 98 -6.11 13.29 -5.30
CA GLU A 98 -6.46 14.28 -6.32
C GLU A 98 -7.73 15.07 -5.96
N GLU A 99 -8.77 14.37 -5.50
CA GLU A 99 -10.02 15.00 -5.08
C GLU A 99 -9.80 15.98 -3.91
N ILE A 100 -9.00 15.57 -2.91
CA ILE A 100 -8.65 16.42 -1.76
C ILE A 100 -7.89 17.67 -2.24
N ARG A 101 -6.89 17.51 -3.12
CA ARG A 101 -6.14 18.65 -3.69
C ARG A 101 -7.08 19.64 -4.40
N ALA A 102 -7.96 19.14 -5.26
CA ALA A 102 -8.92 19.97 -5.99
C ALA A 102 -9.90 20.72 -5.07
N GLN A 103 -10.30 20.11 -3.95
CA GLN A 103 -11.13 20.76 -2.94
C GLN A 103 -10.40 21.88 -2.20
N LEU A 104 -9.14 21.66 -1.83
CA LEU A 104 -8.30 22.67 -1.18
C LEU A 104 -8.07 23.88 -2.10
N ASP A 105 -7.71 23.63 -3.37
CA ASP A 105 -7.53 24.69 -4.37
C ASP A 105 -8.80 25.52 -4.55
N ARG A 106 -9.97 24.86 -4.61
CA ARG A 106 -11.27 25.55 -4.72
C ARG A 106 -11.55 26.39 -3.49
N ARG A 107 -11.24 25.87 -2.29
CA ARG A 107 -11.42 26.58 -1.03
C ARG A 107 -10.52 27.81 -0.95
N GLU A 108 -9.24 27.69 -1.31
CA GLU A 108 -8.31 28.83 -1.32
C GLU A 108 -8.78 29.93 -2.27
N ARG A 109 -9.19 29.57 -3.49
CA ARG A 109 -9.73 30.54 -4.47
C ARG A 109 -10.99 31.26 -3.97
N LEU A 110 -11.84 30.60 -3.20
CA LEU A 110 -13.03 31.21 -2.60
C LEU A 110 -12.68 32.16 -1.45
N LEU A 111 -11.63 31.86 -0.68
CA LEU A 111 -11.19 32.67 0.46
C LEU A 111 -10.31 33.86 0.05
N SER A 112 -9.80 33.87 -1.18
CA SER A 112 -8.96 34.95 -1.72
C SER A 112 -9.71 35.97 -2.59
N GLN A 113 -11.05 35.92 -2.64
CA GLN A 113 -11.94 36.90 -3.31
C GLN A 113 -12.56 37.84 -2.28
#